data_AF-A0A8J5HHY1-F1
#
_entry.id   AF-A0A8J5HHY1-F1
#
_cell.length_a   1.000
_cell.length_b   1.000
_cell.length_c   1.000
_cell.angle_alpha   90.00
_cell.angle_beta   90.00
_cell.angle_gamma   90.00
#
_symmetry.space_group_name_H-M   'P 1'
#
loop_
_entity.id
_entity.type
_entity.pdbx_description
1 polymer ?
#
loop_
_entity_poly.entity_id
_entity_poly.type
_entity_poly.pdbx_seq_one_letter_code
_entity_poly.pdbx_strand_id
1 'polypeptide(L)'
;MDGATWKKGWKNNQFHRRSKHPLPIRQYHYPPTKVHQCCQELTRLGELNASPLDIASTTSATFDNKYYTNLKNLNGLLTTDQDLLSAAGTSASIAPDVNRFAADQNVFFENFIEGMIKMGNIKVLTGDSGEVRSNCRVVNGAIRLRGRR
;
A
#
# COMPACT_ATOMS: atom_id res chain seq x y z
N MET A 1 -12.53 6.59 1.15
CA MET A 1 -11.52 6.09 0.19
C MET A 1 -11.37 4.64 0.56
N ASP A 2 -11.96 3.74 -0.22
CA ASP A 2 -12.12 2.36 0.22
C ASP A 2 -10.93 1.55 -0.31
N GLY A 3 -9.91 1.38 0.54
CA GLY A 3 -8.68 0.67 0.19
C GLY A 3 -8.83 -0.84 0.36
N ALA A 4 -8.65 -1.59 -0.72
CA ALA A 4 -8.70 -3.06 -0.70
C ALA A 4 -7.48 -3.68 -1.40
N THR A 5 -7.12 -4.92 -1.02
CA THR A 5 -5.98 -5.64 -1.60
C THR A 5 -6.37 -7.04 -2.10
N TRP A 6 -5.75 -7.52 -3.20
CA TRP A 6 -6.14 -8.75 -3.92
C TRP A 6 -5.22 -9.94 -3.69
N LYS A 7 -5.76 -11.13 -3.37
CA LYS A 7 -5.00 -12.38 -3.09
C LYS A 7 -3.85 -12.73 -4.08
N LYS A 8 -4.00 -12.49 -5.39
CA LYS A 8 -2.95 -12.82 -6.38
C LYS A 8 -1.68 -11.97 -6.24
N GLY A 9 -1.79 -10.73 -5.75
CA GLY A 9 -0.62 -9.87 -5.52
C GLY A 9 0.28 -10.34 -4.38
N TRP A 10 -0.25 -11.18 -3.47
CA TRP A 10 0.43 -11.60 -2.25
C TRP A 10 1.25 -12.87 -2.38
N LYS A 11 0.76 -13.84 -3.17
CA LYS A 11 1.41 -15.15 -3.29
C LYS A 11 2.83 -15.06 -3.87
N ASN A 12 3.15 -13.97 -4.56
CA ASN A 12 4.45 -13.74 -5.19
C ASN A 12 5.41 -12.87 -4.35
N ASN A 13 4.99 -12.36 -3.18
CA ASN A 13 5.85 -11.54 -2.32
C ASN A 13 6.74 -12.37 -1.38
N GLN A 14 7.12 -13.58 -1.81
CA GLN A 14 8.35 -14.21 -1.33
C GLN A 14 9.51 -13.53 -2.03
N PHE A 15 9.86 -12.33 -1.57
CA PHE A 15 11.16 -11.72 -1.89
C PHE A 15 12.21 -12.82 -1.64
N HIS A 16 12.91 -13.24 -2.70
CA HIS A 16 13.87 -14.35 -2.63
C HIS A 16 14.84 -14.09 -1.48
N ARG A 17 14.71 -14.83 -0.37
CA ARG A 17 15.68 -14.82 0.73
C ARG A 17 17.00 -15.44 0.24
N ARG A 18 17.82 -14.66 -0.46
CA ARG A 18 19.20 -15.01 -0.78
C ARG A 18 20.13 -14.29 0.20
N SER A 19 20.34 -14.88 1.38
CA SER A 19 21.64 -14.79 2.05
C SER A 19 21.81 -15.94 3.04
N LYS A 20 22.67 -16.90 2.68
CA LYS A 20 23.18 -17.93 3.58
C LYS A 20 24.30 -17.34 4.46
N HIS A 21 23.98 -16.39 5.34
CA HIS A 21 24.88 -16.01 6.44
C HIS A 21 24.02 -15.57 7.64
N PRO A 22 24.20 -16.18 8.83
CA PRO A 22 23.37 -15.87 9.98
C PRO A 22 23.89 -14.58 10.64
N LEU A 23 23.21 -13.47 10.41
CA LEU A 23 23.33 -12.33 11.32
C LEU A 23 22.55 -12.63 12.60
N PRO A 24 22.95 -12.11 13.77
CA PRO A 24 22.33 -12.42 15.05
C PRO A 24 20.98 -11.70 15.14
N ILE A 25 19.96 -12.32 14.55
CA ILE A 25 18.58 -11.87 14.65
C ILE A 25 18.05 -12.24 16.04
N ARG A 26 17.86 -11.22 16.88
CA ARG A 26 16.74 -11.25 17.85
C ARG A 26 15.51 -11.53 17.00
N GLN A 27 15.01 -12.74 17.16
CA GLN A 27 13.98 -13.35 16.34
C GLN A 27 12.66 -12.60 16.59
N TYR A 28 12.42 -11.53 15.84
CA TYR A 28 11.05 -11.13 15.57
C TYR A 28 10.45 -12.26 14.72
N HIS A 29 9.96 -13.29 15.42
CA HIS A 29 8.95 -14.19 14.89
C HIS A 29 7.77 -13.29 14.53
N TYR A 30 7.77 -12.72 13.33
CA TYR A 30 6.54 -12.27 12.74
C TYR A 30 5.63 -13.50 12.73
N PRO A 31 4.49 -13.48 13.45
CA PRO A 31 3.53 -14.56 13.31
C PRO A 31 3.23 -14.71 11.83
N PRO A 32 2.95 -15.93 11.32
CA PRO A 32 2.57 -16.12 9.92
C PRO A 32 1.58 -15.01 9.57
N THR A 33 1.97 -14.15 8.63
CA THR A 33 1.27 -12.89 8.29
C THR A 33 -0.23 -13.08 8.39
N LYS A 34 -0.96 -12.17 9.05
CA LYS A 34 -2.43 -12.24 9.16
C LYS A 34 -3.15 -12.36 7.80
N VAL A 35 -2.43 -12.13 6.69
CA VAL A 35 -2.80 -12.58 5.34
C VAL A 35 -3.34 -14.02 5.32
N HIS A 36 -2.77 -14.94 6.11
CA HIS A 36 -3.21 -16.33 6.21
C HIS A 36 -4.59 -16.46 6.87
N GLN A 37 -4.87 -15.64 7.89
CA GLN A 37 -6.15 -15.67 8.62
C GLN A 37 -7.25 -14.91 7.88
N CYS A 38 -6.94 -13.75 7.30
CA CYS A 38 -7.86 -12.98 6.47
C CYS A 38 -8.30 -13.74 5.20
N CYS A 39 -7.40 -14.51 4.58
CA CYS A 39 -7.73 -15.24 3.37
C CYS A 39 -8.57 -16.51 3.61
N GLN A 40 -8.59 -17.06 4.83
CA GLN A 40 -9.39 -18.25 5.15
C GLN A 40 -10.88 -17.91 5.25
N GLU A 41 -11.22 -16.81 5.93
CA GLU A 41 -12.63 -16.44 6.15
C GLU A 41 -13.32 -15.96 4.87
N LEU A 42 -12.62 -15.18 4.03
CA LEU A 42 -13.15 -14.69 2.75
C LEU A 42 -13.35 -15.80 1.70
N THR A 43 -12.69 -16.95 1.85
CA THR A 43 -12.87 -18.09 0.92
C THR A 43 -14.19 -18.83 1.21
N ARG A 44 -14.73 -18.71 2.43
CA ARG A 44 -15.93 -19.44 2.87
C ARG A 44 -17.25 -18.79 2.44
N LEU A 45 -17.23 -17.48 2.14
CA LEU A 45 -18.42 -16.68 1.80
C LEU A 45 -18.63 -16.48 0.29
N GLY A 46 -17.74 -17.00 -0.57
CA GLY A 46 -17.89 -16.87 -2.03
C GLY A 46 -17.73 -15.44 -2.57
N GLU A 47 -17.40 -14.47 -1.71
CA GLU A 47 -17.21 -13.09 -2.09
C GLU A 47 -15.76 -12.80 -2.50
N LEU A 48 -15.60 -11.66 -3.18
CA LEU A 48 -14.38 -11.17 -3.80
C LEU A 48 -13.15 -11.44 -2.91
N ASN A 49 -12.06 -11.90 -3.51
CA ASN A 49 -10.77 -12.18 -2.86
C ASN A 49 -10.03 -10.90 -2.41
N ALA A 50 -10.78 -9.94 -1.87
CA ALA A 50 -10.35 -8.62 -1.49
C ALA A 50 -10.65 -8.41 -0.01
N SER A 51 -9.67 -7.87 0.71
CA SER A 51 -9.83 -7.48 2.10
C SER A 51 -9.46 -6.02 2.28
N PRO A 52 -10.12 -5.29 3.19
CA PRO A 52 -9.67 -3.95 3.56
C PRO A 52 -8.21 -3.97 3.97
N LEU A 53 -7.46 -2.96 3.54
CA LEU A 53 -6.04 -2.85 3.91
C LEU A 53 -5.88 -2.68 5.43
N ASP A 54 -6.82 -1.97 6.05
CA ASP A 54 -6.86 -1.74 7.49
C ASP A 54 -7.89 -2.62 8.20
N ILE A 55 -7.79 -3.95 7.98
CA ILE A 55 -8.76 -4.94 8.48
C ILE A 55 -8.91 -4.96 10.02
N ALA A 56 -7.88 -4.52 10.74
CA ALA A 56 -7.92 -4.46 12.20
C ALA A 56 -8.69 -3.24 12.74
N SER A 57 -9.06 -2.29 11.87
CA SER A 57 -9.82 -1.11 12.25
C SER A 57 -11.32 -1.30 12.04
N THR A 58 -12.11 -0.81 13.00
CA THR A 58 -13.56 -0.63 12.84
C THR A 58 -13.91 0.48 11.84
N THR A 59 -12.93 1.28 11.42
CA THR A 59 -13.05 2.38 10.48
C THR A 59 -12.45 2.05 9.11
N SER A 60 -12.43 0.79 8.68
CA SER A 60 -11.72 0.31 7.47
C SER A 60 -12.13 0.97 6.13
N ALA A 61 -13.26 1.67 6.07
CA ALA A 61 -13.69 2.50 4.93
C ALA A 61 -13.38 4.01 5.09
N THR A 62 -12.88 4.42 6.25
CA THR A 62 -12.54 5.82 6.58
C THR A 62 -11.06 6.06 6.31
N PHE A 63 -10.75 7.25 5.82
CA PHE A 63 -9.37 7.69 5.68
C PHE A 63 -8.94 8.41 6.95
N ASP A 64 -8.19 7.73 7.81
CA ASP A 64 -7.78 8.20 9.13
C ASP A 64 -6.37 7.70 9.51
N ASN A 65 -5.91 8.01 10.72
CA ASN A 65 -4.60 7.57 11.19
C ASN A 65 -4.59 6.16 11.84
N LYS A 66 -5.71 5.42 11.80
CA LYS A 66 -5.79 4.06 12.38
C LYS A 66 -4.88 3.09 11.65
N TYR A 67 -4.61 3.33 10.37
CA TYR A 67 -3.54 2.65 9.63
C TYR A 67 -2.21 2.63 10.42
N TYR A 68 -1.68 3.78 10.84
CA TYR A 68 -0.43 3.85 11.59
C TYR A 68 -0.55 3.28 13.02
N THR A 69 -1.71 3.43 13.65
CA THR A 69 -1.98 2.81 14.95
C THR A 69 -1.92 1.28 14.84
N ASN A 70 -2.40 0.72 13.74
CA ASN A 70 -2.40 -0.72 13.49
C ASN A 70 -0.99 -1.26 13.21
N LEU A 71 -0.13 -0.50 12.54
CA LEU A 71 1.28 -0.89 12.38
C LEU A 71 1.98 -1.06 13.73
N LYS A 72 1.75 -0.14 14.68
CA LYS A 72 2.33 -0.21 16.04
C LYS A 72 1.89 -1.45 16.79
N ASN A 73 0.69 -1.95 16.50
CA ASN A 73 0.12 -3.16 17.09
C ASN A 73 0.47 -4.43 16.31
N LEU A 74 1.44 -4.38 15.39
CA LEU A 74 1.84 -5.47 14.50
C LEU A 74 0.66 -6.01 13.65
N ASN A 75 -0.28 -5.13 13.32
CA ASN A 75 -1.48 -5.44 12.55
C ASN A 75 -1.39 -4.95 11.08
N GLY A 76 -0.19 -4.66 10.57
CA GLY A 76 0.00 -4.37 9.15
C GLY A 76 -0.36 -5.58 8.29
N LEU A 77 -1.17 -5.36 7.24
CA LEU A 77 -1.55 -6.43 6.32
C LEU A 77 -0.40 -6.76 5.36
N LEU A 78 0.23 -5.73 4.76
CA LEU A 78 1.39 -5.89 3.87
C LEU A 78 2.69 -5.96 4.67
N THR A 79 3.60 -6.84 4.28
CA THR A 79 4.98 -6.84 4.82
C THR A 79 5.62 -5.47 4.65
N THR A 80 5.42 -4.82 3.49
CA THR A 80 5.92 -3.48 3.21
C THR A 80 5.38 -2.41 4.15
N ASP A 81 4.15 -2.59 4.66
CA ASP A 81 3.59 -1.68 5.67
C ASP A 81 4.24 -1.92 7.03
N GLN A 82 4.42 -3.18 7.41
CA GLN A 82 5.01 -3.53 8.69
C GLN A 82 6.51 -3.18 8.76
N ASP A 83 7.18 -3.22 7.62
CA ASP A 83 8.59 -2.82 7.46
C ASP A 83 8.81 -1.33 7.74
N LEU A 84 7.78 -0.46 7.70
CA LEU A 84 7.88 0.96 8.09
C LEU A 84 8.31 1.13 9.56
N LEU A 85 8.11 0.10 10.40
CA LEU A 85 8.57 0.06 11.79
C LEU A 85 9.89 -0.72 11.98
N SER A 86 10.41 -1.35 10.93
CA SER A 86 11.64 -2.14 11.03
C SER A 86 12.88 -1.22 11.07
N ALA A 87 13.77 -1.47 12.03
CA ALA A 87 15.00 -0.70 12.22
C ALA A 87 16.24 -1.35 11.57
N ALA A 88 16.07 -2.44 10.81
CA ALA A 88 17.19 -3.27 10.38
C ALA A 88 17.72 -2.85 9.00
N GLY A 89 18.71 -1.95 8.98
CA GLY A 89 19.69 -1.86 7.89
C GLY A 89 19.57 -0.68 6.91
N THR A 90 18.62 0.24 7.10
CA THR A 90 18.58 1.51 6.36
C THR A 90 18.92 2.68 7.28
N SER A 91 19.77 3.58 6.82
CA SER A 91 20.24 4.77 7.56
C SER A 91 19.16 5.81 7.85
N ALA A 92 17.90 5.55 7.47
CA ALA A 92 16.75 6.42 7.73
C ALA A 92 15.57 5.55 8.17
N SER A 93 15.54 5.16 9.45
CA SER A 93 14.33 4.59 10.05
C SER A 93 13.25 5.67 10.06
N ILE A 94 12.09 5.36 9.46
CA ILE A 94 10.89 6.23 9.46
C ILE A 94 9.91 5.87 10.59
N ALA A 95 10.32 4.99 11.50
CA ALA A 95 9.53 4.63 12.68
C ALA A 95 9.13 5.85 13.54
N PRO A 96 9.94 6.93 13.67
CA PRO A 96 9.51 8.15 14.33
C PRO A 96 8.27 8.79 13.69
N ASP A 97 8.21 8.82 12.35
CA ASP A 97 7.06 9.37 11.63
C ASP A 97 5.82 8.50 11.81
N VAL A 98 5.98 7.16 11.75
CA VAL A 98 4.88 6.22 12.05
C VAL A 98 4.29 6.48 13.44
N ASN A 99 5.15 6.68 14.44
CA ASN A 99 4.70 7.00 15.80
C ASN A 99 4.00 8.36 15.88
N ARG A 100 4.52 9.37 15.18
CA ARG A 100 3.94 10.71 15.13
C ARG A 100 2.56 10.71 14.50
N PHE A 101 2.40 10.05 13.36
CA PHE A 101 1.13 9.94 12.65
C PHE A 101 0.10 9.12 13.41
N ALA A 102 0.51 8.05 14.09
CA ALA A 102 -0.38 7.28 14.96
C ALA A 102 -0.87 8.11 16.16
N ALA A 103 -0.06 9.04 16.68
CA ALA A 103 -0.40 9.86 17.83
C ALA A 103 -1.31 11.05 17.47
N ASP A 104 -1.15 11.63 16.28
CA ASP A 104 -1.87 12.83 15.87
C ASP A 104 -2.32 12.73 14.39
N GLN A 105 -3.65 12.73 14.21
CA GLN A 105 -4.26 12.66 12.89
C GLN A 105 -4.08 13.94 12.07
N ASN A 106 -4.03 15.12 12.71
CA ASN A 106 -3.82 16.37 11.99
C ASN A 106 -2.42 16.40 11.39
N VAL A 107 -1.41 15.99 12.17
CA VAL A 107 -0.03 15.88 11.67
C VAL A 107 0.05 14.87 10.53
N PHE A 108 -0.65 13.74 10.61
CA PHE A 108 -0.76 12.83 9.48
C PHE A 108 -1.35 13.51 8.23
N PHE A 109 -2.51 14.16 8.35
CA PHE A 109 -3.16 14.78 7.20
C PHE A 109 -2.35 15.93 6.59
N GLU A 110 -1.71 16.77 7.39
CA GLU A 110 -0.82 17.83 6.90
C GLU A 110 0.31 17.26 6.03
N ASN A 111 0.99 16.20 6.52
CA ASN A 111 2.06 15.56 5.78
C ASN A 111 1.54 14.77 4.56
N PHE A 112 0.36 14.17 4.66
CA PHE A 112 -0.30 13.49 3.55
C PHE A 112 -0.62 14.47 2.43
N ILE A 113 -1.18 15.64 2.74
CA ILE A 113 -1.49 16.70 1.77
C ILE A 113 -0.20 17.14 1.05
N GLU A 114 0.87 17.42 1.80
CA GLU A 114 2.15 17.82 1.21
C GLU A 114 2.71 16.72 0.29
N GLY A 115 2.62 15.45 0.71
CA GLY A 115 3.02 14.30 -0.09
C GLY A 115 2.22 14.18 -1.38
N MET A 116 0.90 14.34 -1.32
CA MET A 116 0.02 14.29 -2.50
C MET A 116 0.29 15.42 -3.48
N ILE A 117 0.58 16.64 -3.00
CA ILE A 117 0.99 17.76 -3.85
C ILE A 117 2.32 17.46 -4.55
N LYS A 118 3.33 17.01 -3.81
CA LYS A 118 4.64 16.65 -4.37
C LYS A 118 4.53 15.55 -5.42
N MET A 119 3.74 14.51 -5.13
CA MET A 119 3.49 13.41 -6.07
C MET A 119 2.76 13.88 -7.33
N GLY A 120 1.78 14.78 -7.19
CA GLY A 120 1.04 15.36 -8.32
C GLY A 120 1.91 16.19 -9.27
N ASN A 121 3.05 16.69 -8.79
CA ASN A 121 3.98 17.51 -9.56
C ASN A 121 5.08 16.71 -10.29
N ILE A 122 5.10 15.37 -10.18
CA ILE A 122 6.13 14.55 -10.82
C ILE A 122 5.93 14.52 -12.34
N LYS A 123 6.89 15.09 -13.08
CA LYS A 123 7.01 15.00 -14.56
C LYS A 123 5.71 15.33 -15.31
N VAL A 124 4.99 16.34 -14.84
CA VAL A 124 3.75 16.79 -15.47
C VAL A 124 3.99 17.39 -16.85
N LEU A 125 3.05 17.11 -17.75
CA LEU A 125 2.96 17.68 -19.09
C LEU A 125 2.30 19.07 -19.02
N THR A 126 3.00 20.10 -19.50
CA THR A 126 2.55 21.51 -19.41
C THR A 126 2.76 22.25 -20.73
N GLY A 127 2.05 23.37 -20.91
CA GLY A 127 2.04 24.11 -22.17
C GLY A 127 1.56 23.23 -23.34
N ASP A 128 2.30 23.26 -24.45
CA ASP A 128 1.99 22.47 -25.64
C ASP A 128 2.56 21.04 -25.59
N SER A 129 3.18 20.65 -24.48
CA SER A 129 3.72 19.30 -24.30
C SER A 129 2.60 18.33 -23.91
N GLY A 130 1.83 17.81 -24.88
CA GLY A 130 0.78 16.81 -24.63
C GLY A 130 -0.55 17.14 -25.31
N GLU A 131 -1.65 16.56 -24.82
CA GLU A 131 -3.01 16.85 -25.29
C GLU A 131 -4.05 16.72 -24.17
N VAL A 132 -5.15 17.47 -24.29
CA VAL A 132 -6.36 17.23 -23.49
C VAL A 132 -7.18 16.14 -24.17
N ARG A 133 -7.24 14.95 -23.55
CA ARG A 133 -7.97 13.82 -24.13
C ARG A 133 -9.48 13.98 -23.99
N SER A 134 -10.18 13.88 -25.12
CA SER A 134 -11.65 13.77 -25.13
C SER A 134 -12.15 12.45 -24.56
N ASN A 135 -11.31 11.41 -24.63
CA ASN A 135 -11.55 10.10 -24.04
C ASN A 135 -10.25 9.57 -23.43
N CYS A 136 -10.20 9.39 -22.11
CA CYS A 136 -8.97 8.98 -21.40
C CYS A 136 -8.37 7.65 -21.89
N ARG A 137 -9.17 6.79 -22.56
CA ARG A 137 -8.77 5.47 -23.03
C ARG A 137 -8.05 5.48 -24.38
N VAL A 138 -8.12 6.57 -25.14
CA VAL A 138 -7.55 6.65 -26.49
C VAL A 138 -6.89 8.01 -26.72
N VAL A 139 -5.81 8.02 -27.51
CA VAL A 139 -5.18 9.26 -27.99
C VAL A 139 -6.11 9.90 -29.03
N ASN A 140 -6.22 11.23 -29.04
CA ASN A 140 -7.06 11.89 -30.05
C ASN A 140 -6.53 11.57 -31.46
N GLY A 141 -7.43 11.44 -32.44
CA GLY A 141 -7.06 11.11 -33.82
C GLY A 141 -6.65 9.65 -34.06
N ALA A 142 -6.63 8.79 -33.04
CA ALA A 142 -6.41 7.36 -33.22
C ALA A 142 -7.57 6.73 -34.02
N ILE A 143 -7.37 6.47 -35.30
CA ILE A 143 -8.33 5.76 -36.15
C ILE A 143 -8.45 4.33 -35.63
N ARG A 144 -9.66 3.94 -35.23
CA ARG A 144 -9.98 2.53 -34.98
C ARG A 144 -9.93 1.79 -36.31
N LEU A 145 -8.81 1.13 -36.61
CA LEU A 145 -8.76 0.07 -37.60
C LEU A 145 -9.58 -1.12 -37.09
N ARG A 146 -10.91 -0.97 -37.00
CA ARG A 146 -11.82 -2.08 -36.76
C ARG A 146 -11.92 -2.88 -38.05
N GLY A 147 -11.23 -4.01 -38.08
CA GLY A 147 -11.48 -5.19 -38.92
C GLY A 147 -11.98 -4.93 -40.34
N ARG A 148 -11.07 -4.96 -41.31
CA ARG A 148 -11.43 -5.47 -42.64
C ARG A 148 -11.69 -6.98 -42.48
N ARG A 149 -12.95 -7.36 -42.66
CA ARG A 149 -13.36 -8.73 -43.00
C ARG A 149 -12.67 -9.17 -44.28
#